data_AF-A0A127SNM9-F1
#
_entry.id   AF-A0A127SNM9-F1
#
_cell.length_a   1.000
_cell.length_b   1.000
_cell.length_c   1.000
_cell.angle_alpha   90.00
_cell.angle_beta   90.00
_cell.angle_gamma   90.00
#
_symmetry.space_group_name_H-M   'P 1'
#
loop_
_entity.id
_entity.type
_entity.pdbx_description
1 polymer ?
#
loop_
_entity_poly.entity_id
_entity_poly.type
_entity_poly.pdbx_seq_one_letter_code
_entity_poly.pdbx_strand_id
1 'polypeptide(L)'
;DTAENRERFFTTLPVRRNVDAVFVASFAVDSREVEQLKRIRVPIVGINTPGREDFDATVCIDDDEGMMIATQHLINLGHKYIVYICSRAADSLNASIDA
;
A
#
# COMPACT_ATOMS: atom_id res chain seq x y z
N ASP A 1 12.12 -13.02 4.11
CA ASP A 1 12.06 -11.99 3.05
C ASP A 1 13.32 -11.15 3.02
N THR A 2 14.23 -11.45 2.11
CA THR A 2 15.43 -10.62 1.84
C THR A 2 15.20 -9.77 0.60
N ALA A 3 15.85 -8.60 0.53
CA ALA A 3 15.74 -7.69 -0.62
C ALA A 3 16.07 -8.38 -1.96
N GLU A 4 17.01 -9.33 -1.97
CA GLU A 4 17.34 -10.16 -3.15
C GLU A 4 16.17 -11.01 -3.65
N ASN A 5 15.35 -11.58 -2.76
CA ASN A 5 14.19 -12.36 -3.16
C ASN A 5 13.12 -11.49 -3.82
N ARG A 6 12.96 -10.25 -3.32
CA ARG A 6 12.04 -9.26 -3.89
C ARG A 6 12.52 -8.80 -5.27
N GLU A 7 13.79 -8.44 -5.40
CA GLU A 7 14.40 -8.06 -6.68
C GLU A 7 14.30 -9.19 -7.70
N ARG A 8 14.59 -10.43 -7.30
CA ARG A 8 14.45 -11.61 -8.16
C ARG A 8 13.00 -11.86 -8.55
N PHE A 9 12.04 -11.67 -7.64
CA PHE A 9 10.60 -11.81 -7.95
C PHE A 9 10.17 -10.83 -9.05
N PHE A 10 10.50 -9.55 -8.92
CA PHE A 10 10.14 -8.52 -9.92
C PHE A 10 10.95 -8.64 -11.22
N THR A 11 12.19 -9.11 -11.16
CA THR A 11 13.02 -9.33 -12.37
C THR A 11 12.59 -10.57 -13.15
N THR A 12 12.12 -11.61 -12.45
CA THR A 12 11.73 -12.91 -13.05
C THR A 12 10.22 -13.08 -13.15
N LEU A 13 9.45 -12.00 -12.99
CA LEU A 13 7.98 -11.98 -13.05
C LEU A 13 7.53 -12.92 -14.17
N PRO A 14 6.84 -14.04 -13.86
CA PRO A 14 6.48 -15.03 -14.86
C PRO A 14 5.31 -14.48 -15.68
N VAL A 15 5.60 -13.54 -16.57
CA VAL A 15 4.66 -13.02 -17.56
C VAL A 15 4.54 -14.04 -18.68
N ARG A 16 4.08 -15.24 -18.32
CA ARG A 16 3.66 -16.24 -19.31
C ARG A 16 2.28 -15.91 -19.89
N ARG A 17 1.88 -14.62 -19.92
CA ARG A 17 0.54 -14.16 -20.38
C ARG A 17 -0.63 -14.95 -19.79
N ASN A 18 -0.46 -15.57 -18.62
CA ASN A 18 -1.47 -16.41 -17.97
C ASN A 18 -2.36 -15.61 -17.00
N VAL A 19 -2.26 -14.28 -17.01
CA VAL A 19 -3.01 -13.41 -16.11
C VAL A 19 -3.60 -12.25 -16.89
N ASP A 20 -4.83 -11.89 -16.54
CA ASP A 20 -5.56 -10.78 -17.14
C ASP A 20 -5.44 -9.48 -16.34
N ALA A 21 -4.99 -9.54 -15.08
CA ALA A 21 -4.76 -8.40 -14.20
C ALA A 21 -3.80 -8.75 -13.04
N VAL A 22 -3.20 -7.74 -12.41
CA VAL A 22 -2.35 -7.87 -11.22
C VAL A 22 -2.92 -7.01 -10.09
N PHE A 23 -2.99 -7.58 -8.89
CA PHE A 23 -3.37 -6.86 -7.67
C PHE A 23 -2.15 -6.70 -6.76
N VAL A 24 -1.93 -5.49 -6.28
CA VAL A 24 -0.91 -5.16 -5.29
C VAL A 24 -1.62 -4.76 -4.00
N ALA A 25 -1.45 -5.54 -2.94
CA ALA A 25 -2.15 -5.31 -1.68
C ALA A 25 -1.20 -4.98 -0.53
N SER A 26 -1.45 -3.85 0.15
CA SER A 26 -0.87 -3.51 1.45
C SER A 26 0.67 -3.50 1.54
N PHE A 27 1.34 -3.36 0.40
CA PHE A 27 2.79 -3.29 0.32
C PHE A 27 3.20 -2.04 -0.45
N ALA A 28 4.26 -1.40 0.04
CA ALA A 28 4.89 -0.24 -0.58
C ALA A 28 5.66 -0.68 -1.83
N VAL A 29 5.16 -0.36 -3.01
CA VAL A 29 5.87 -0.68 -4.26
C VAL A 29 6.69 0.54 -4.66
N ASP A 30 7.98 0.33 -4.92
CA ASP A 30 8.84 1.41 -5.43
C ASP A 30 8.46 1.72 -6.88
N SER A 31 8.60 2.97 -7.33
CA SER A 31 8.28 3.37 -8.71
C SER A 31 9.01 2.52 -9.75
N ARG A 32 10.20 1.99 -9.42
CA ARG A 32 10.95 1.05 -10.28
C ARG A 32 10.24 -0.30 -10.46
N GLU A 33 9.61 -0.80 -9.40
CA GLU A 33 8.87 -2.06 -9.43
C GLU A 33 7.52 -1.88 -10.12
N VAL A 34 6.88 -0.73 -9.94
CA VAL A 34 5.69 -0.33 -10.72
C VAL A 34 6.04 -0.31 -12.21
N GLU A 35 7.18 0.27 -12.61
CA GLU A 35 7.60 0.30 -14.00
C GLU A 35 7.84 -1.11 -14.56
N GLN A 36 8.44 -2.01 -13.77
CA GLN A 36 8.60 -3.41 -14.16
C GLN A 36 7.26 -4.13 -14.31
N LEU A 37 6.28 -3.87 -13.43
CA LEU A 37 4.92 -4.39 -13.56
C LEU A 37 4.19 -3.81 -14.78
N LYS A 38 4.40 -2.54 -15.12
CA LYS A 38 3.81 -1.91 -16.32
C LYS A 38 4.27 -2.58 -17.62
N ARG A 39 5.46 -3.22 -17.64
CA ARG A 39 5.95 -3.99 -18.80
C ARG A 39 5.11 -5.25 -19.09
N ILE A 40 4.30 -5.71 -18.14
CA ILE A 40 3.42 -6.88 -18.27
C ILE A 40 2.24 -6.59 -19.22
N ARG A 41 1.90 -5.32 -19.48
CA ARG A 41 0.77 -4.86 -20.32
C ARG A 41 -0.61 -5.40 -19.87
N VAL A 42 -0.74 -5.73 -18.59
CA VAL A 42 -2.03 -6.06 -17.97
C VAL A 42 -2.35 -4.98 -16.94
N PRO A 43 -3.65 -4.70 -16.67
CA PRO A 43 -4.04 -3.72 -15.65
C PRO A 43 -3.48 -4.07 -14.28
N ILE A 44 -2.99 -3.05 -13.56
CA ILE A 44 -2.44 -3.16 -12.21
C ILE A 44 -3.35 -2.38 -11.25
N VAL A 45 -3.87 -3.07 -10.24
CA VAL A 45 -4.78 -2.50 -9.24
C VAL A 45 -4.12 -2.48 -7.86
N GLY A 46 -4.04 -1.31 -7.24
CA GLY A 46 -3.57 -1.14 -5.87
C GLY A 46 -4.70 -1.28 -4.84
N ILE A 47 -4.46 -2.01 -3.76
CA ILE A 47 -5.37 -2.19 -2.63
C ILE A 47 -4.67 -1.75 -1.36
N ASN A 48 -5.17 -0.72 -0.68
CA ASN A 48 -4.54 -0.12 0.51
C ASN A 48 -3.03 0.14 0.27
N THR A 49 -2.71 0.71 -0.90
CA THR A 49 -1.35 1.08 -1.29
C THR A 49 -1.19 2.59 -1.24
N PRO A 50 -0.07 3.12 -0.71
CA PRO A 50 0.27 4.53 -0.85
C PRO A 50 0.76 4.81 -2.28
N GLY A 51 0.56 6.04 -2.75
CA GLY A 51 0.91 6.42 -4.13
C GLY A 51 -0.13 5.97 -5.14
N ARG A 52 -1.24 6.72 -5.24
CA ARG A 52 -2.37 6.39 -6.15
C ARG A 52 -2.03 6.55 -7.63
N GLU A 53 -1.00 7.31 -7.97
CA GLU A 53 -0.67 7.70 -9.35
C GLU A 53 0.04 6.61 -10.15
N ASP A 54 0.53 5.58 -9.46
CA ASP A 54 1.37 4.54 -10.06
C ASP A 54 0.58 3.34 -10.61
N PHE A 55 -0.71 3.22 -10.24
CA PHE A 55 -1.60 2.12 -10.61
C PHE A 55 -2.69 2.56 -11.59
N ASP A 56 -3.22 1.61 -12.37
CA ASP A 56 -4.35 1.88 -13.29
C ASP A 56 -5.66 2.12 -12.51
N ALA A 57 -5.79 1.50 -11.34
CA ALA A 57 -6.86 1.76 -10.39
C ALA A 57 -6.36 1.54 -8.96
N THR A 58 -6.94 2.26 -8.00
CA THR A 58 -6.68 2.02 -6.58
C THR A 58 -7.96 1.99 -5.77
N VAL A 59 -7.98 1.16 -4.72
CA VAL A 59 -9.01 1.16 -3.69
C VAL A 59 -8.33 1.17 -2.34
N CYS A 60 -8.68 2.14 -1.50
CA CYS A 60 -8.16 2.27 -0.15
C CYS A 60 -9.30 2.57 0.81
N ILE A 61 -9.16 2.17 2.06
CA ILE A 61 -9.95 2.71 3.15
C ILE A 61 -9.58 4.19 3.39
N ASP A 62 -10.52 4.94 3.93
CA ASP A 62 -10.28 6.31 4.37
C ASP A 62 -9.74 6.26 5.80
N ASP A 63 -8.42 6.23 5.93
CA ASP A 63 -7.74 6.17 7.22
C ASP A 63 -8.00 7.44 8.05
N ASP A 64 -8.16 8.60 7.39
CA ASP A 64 -8.47 9.87 8.06
C ASP A 64 -9.87 9.83 8.70
N GLU A 65 -10.88 9.44 7.93
CA GLU A 65 -12.25 9.27 8.42
C GLU A 65 -12.32 8.17 9.48
N GLY A 66 -11.64 7.04 9.27
CA GLY A 66 -11.57 5.94 10.22
C GLY A 66 -10.98 6.36 11.57
N MET A 67 -9.85 7.08 11.54
CA MET A 67 -9.19 7.61 12.73
C MET A 67 -10.01 8.68 13.43
N MET A 68 -10.71 9.53 12.67
CA MET A 68 -11.64 10.51 13.23
C MET A 68 -12.78 9.83 13.98
N ILE A 69 -13.44 8.82 13.37
CA ILE A 69 -14.54 8.08 14.00
C ILE A 69 -14.07 7.40 15.29
N ALA A 70 -12.92 6.72 15.27
CA ALA A 70 -12.36 6.06 16.44
C ALA A 70 -12.02 7.04 17.56
N THR A 71 -11.37 8.16 17.24
CA THR A 71 -10.99 9.17 18.21
C THR A 71 -12.22 9.88 18.80
N GLN A 72 -13.20 10.20 17.95
CA GLN A 72 -14.44 10.83 18.39
C GLN A 72 -15.24 9.92 19.33
N HIS A 73 -15.21 8.61 19.09
CA HIS A 73 -15.82 7.64 20.00
C HIS A 73 -15.20 7.71 21.40
N LEU A 74 -13.86 7.76 21.50
CA LEU A 74 -13.17 7.90 22.79
C LEU A 74 -13.48 9.23 23.49
N ILE A 75 -13.54 10.32 22.73
CA ILE A 75 -13.93 11.64 23.26
C ILE A 75 -15.36 11.60 23.81
N ASN A 76 -16.29 10.97 23.09
CA ASN A 76 -17.69 10.85 23.51
C ASN A 76 -17.85 10.02 24.79
N LEU A 77 -16.93 9.09 25.06
CA LEU A 77 -16.86 8.35 26.32
C LEU A 77 -16.24 9.16 27.47
N GLY A 78 -15.74 10.37 27.21
CA GLY A 78 -15.16 11.28 28.19
C GLY A 78 -13.63 11.17 28.33
N HIS A 79 -12.95 10.42 27.46
CA HIS A 79 -11.49 10.36 27.47
C HIS A 79 -10.88 11.69 27.02
N LYS A 80 -9.96 12.24 27.84
CA LYS A 80 -9.27 13.53 27.57
C LYS A 80 -7.80 13.37 27.16
N TYR A 81 -7.19 12.24 27.52
CA TYR A 81 -5.81 11.93 27.21
C TYR A 81 -5.79 10.69 26.31
N ILE A 82 -5.59 10.90 25.02
CA ILE A 82 -5.60 9.87 23.99
C ILE A 82 -4.20 9.83 23.37
N VAL A 83 -3.62 8.64 23.27
CA VAL A 83 -2.30 8.42 22.68
C VAL A 83 -2.47 7.66 21.38
N TYR A 84 -1.83 8.15 20.32
CA TYR A 84 -1.74 7.45 19.04
C TYR A 84 -0.45 6.62 18.99
N ILE A 85 -0.57 5.34 18.66
CA ILE A 85 0.55 4.42 18.46
C ILE A 85 0.65 4.17 16.96
N CYS A 86 1.70 4.66 16.31
CA CYS A 86 1.98 4.41 14.90
C CYS A 86 3.35 3.74 14.70
N SER A 87 3.51 3.06 13.55
CA SER A 87 4.85 2.69 13.07
C SER A 87 5.62 3.94 12.69
N ARG A 88 6.94 3.88 12.85
CA ARG A 88 7.81 4.95 12.35
C ARG A 88 7.71 4.94 10.83
N ALA A 89 7.26 6.05 10.24
CA ALA A 89 7.27 6.23 8.79
C ALA A 89 8.64 5.81 8.24
N ALA A 90 8.65 4.81 7.37
CA ALA A 90 9.90 4.34 6.78
C ALA A 90 10.34 5.34 5.71
N ASP A 91 11.56 5.87 5.84
CA ASP A 91 12.11 6.90 4.93
C ASP A 91 12.19 6.45 3.45
N SER A 92 12.08 5.14 3.18
CA SER A 92 12.27 4.54 1.86
C SER A 92 11.00 4.01 1.19
N LEU A 93 9.94 3.75 1.95
CA LEU A 93 8.74 3.06 1.48
C LEU A 93 7.56 3.47 2.35
N ASN A 94 6.69 4.34 1.85
CA ASN A 94 5.42 4.60 2.52
C ASN A 94 4.64 3.29 2.51
N ALA A 95 4.21 2.76 3.66
CA ALA A 95 3.17 1.74 3.72
C ALA A 95 1.83 2.40 4.09
N SER A 96 0.70 1.75 3.80
CA SER A 96 -0.61 2.26 4.25
C SER A 96 -0.73 2.35 5.78
N ILE A 97 0.11 1.61 6.50
CA ILE A 97 0.19 1.67 7.97
C ILE A 97 1.05 2.82 8.51
N ASP A 98 1.78 3.52 7.64
CA ASP A 98 2.68 4.62 8.02
C ASP A 98 2.00 6.01 7.95
N ALA A 99 0.73 6.04 7.55
CA ALA A 99 -0.12 7.24 7.54
C ALA A 99 -0.83 7.44 8.89
#